data_AF-A0A841PEF7-F1
#
_entry.id   AF-A0A841PEF7-F1
#
_cell.length_a   1.000
_cell.length_b   1.000
_cell.length_c   1.000
_cell.angle_alpha   90.00
_cell.angle_beta   90.00
_cell.angle_gamma   90.00
#
_symmetry.space_group_name_H-M   'P 1'
#
loop_
_entity.id
_entity.type
_entity.pdbx_description
1 polymer ?
#
loop_
_entity_poly.entity_id
_entity_poly.type
_entity_poly.pdbx_seq_one_letter_code
_entity_poly.pdbx_strand_id
1 'polypeptide(L)' 'MPILYYVTHPQVQVDANIPVPEWGLSDIGRARAVAMLEQPWVGSIRRIVS' A
#
# COMPACT_ATOMS: atom_id res chain seq x y z
N MET A 1 18.05 13.37 12.15
CA MET A 1 16.87 12.78 12.82
C MET A 1 16.31 11.70 11.91
N PRO A 2 16.13 10.44 12.35
CA PRO A 2 15.45 9.44 11.54
C PRO A 2 13.96 9.80 11.40
N ILE A 3 13.40 9.58 10.20
CA ILE A 3 11.97 9.75 9.91
C ILE A 3 11.36 8.37 9.69
N LEU A 4 10.21 8.11 10.32
CA LEU A 4 9.42 6.90 10.11
C LEU A 4 8.13 7.27 9.37
N TYR A 5 7.82 6.52 8.31
CA TYR A 5 6.57 6.63 7.59
C TYR A 5 5.68 5.43 7.95
N TYR A 6 4.45 5.69 8.36
CA TYR A 6 3.42 4.67 8.56
C TYR A 6 2.43 4.73 7.40
N VAL A 7 2.32 3.64 6.66
CA VAL A 7 1.49 3.56 5.46
C VAL A 7 0.41 2.51 5.67
N THR A 8 -0.85 2.89 5.49
CA THR A 8 -2.00 1.97 5.56
C THR A 8 -2.17 1.22 4.24
N HIS A 9 -2.89 0.10 4.26
CA HIS A 9 -3.26 -0.57 3.00
C HIS A 9 -4.09 0.38 2.11
N PRO A 10 -3.95 0.30 0.77
CA PRO A 10 -4.82 1.00 -0.16
C PRO A 10 -6.14 0.25 -0.35
N GLN A 11 -6.97 0.69 -1.30
CA GLN A 11 -8.28 0.12 -1.55
C GLN A 11 -8.22 -1.38 -1.92
N VAL A 12 -9.13 -2.16 -1.36
CA VAL A 12 -9.29 -3.59 -1.66
C VAL A 12 -10.48 -3.82 -2.60
N GLN A 13 -10.47 -4.94 -3.31
CA GLN A 13 -11.61 -5.42 -4.07
C GLN A 13 -12.50 -6.24 -3.13
N VAL A 14 -13.69 -5.75 -2.86
CA VAL A 14 -14.70 -6.46 -2.07
C VAL A 14 -15.33 -7.54 -2.96
N ASP A 15 -15.33 -8.77 -2.47
CA ASP A 15 -15.99 -9.90 -3.12
C ASP A 15 -16.69 -10.76 -2.06
N ALA A 16 -17.98 -11.00 -2.23
CA ALA A 16 -18.81 -11.78 -1.30
C ALA A 16 -18.46 -13.27 -1.28
N ASN A 17 -17.79 -13.77 -2.32
CA ASN A 17 -17.39 -15.18 -2.43
C ASN A 17 -15.98 -15.45 -1.89
N ILE A 18 -15.23 -14.40 -1.53
CA ILE A 18 -13.86 -14.50 -1.01
C ILE A 18 -13.85 -14.12 0.48
N PRO A 19 -13.23 -14.92 1.37
CA PRO A 19 -13.07 -14.54 2.77
C PRO A 19 -12.39 -13.17 2.91
N VAL A 20 -12.89 -12.33 3.83
CA VAL A 20 -12.39 -10.97 4.04
C VAL A 20 -10.86 -10.86 4.16
N PRO A 21 -10.16 -11.75 4.91
CA PRO A 21 -8.70 -11.70 5.01
C PRO A 21 -7.95 -11.94 3.68
N GLU A 22 -8.61 -12.51 2.68
CA GLU A 22 -8.04 -12.85 1.37
C GLU A 22 -8.39 -11.81 0.29
N TRP A 23 -9.11 -10.74 0.64
CA TRP A 23 -9.40 -9.65 -0.28
C TRP A 23 -8.11 -8.97 -0.76
N GLY A 24 -7.87 -8.99 -2.07
CA GLY A 24 -6.75 -8.34 -2.72
C GLY A 24 -6.97 -6.85 -3.00
N LEU A 25 -5.94 -6.17 -3.48
CA LEU A 25 -6.06 -4.78 -3.94
C LEU A 25 -6.98 -4.67 -5.16
N SER A 26 -7.88 -3.67 -5.14
CA SER A 26 -8.63 -3.26 -6.32
C SER A 26 -7.72 -2.52 -7.32
N ASP A 27 -8.18 -2.32 -8.55
CA ASP A 27 -7.41 -1.60 -9.57
C ASP A 27 -6.99 -0.19 -9.12
N ILE A 28 -7.88 0.52 -8.42
CA ILE A 28 -7.58 1.83 -7.81
C ILE A 28 -6.51 1.68 -6.72
N GLY A 29 -6.64 0.66 -5.87
CA GLY A 29 -5.66 0.41 -4.82
C GLY A 29 -4.27 0.12 -5.38
N ARG A 30 -4.20 -0.67 -6.46
CA ARG A 30 -2.96 -0.96 -7.20
C ARG A 30 -2.37 0.30 -7.82
N ALA A 31 -3.18 1.11 -8.51
CA ALA A 31 -2.72 2.35 -9.12
C ALA A 31 -2.13 3.32 -8.08
N ARG A 32 -2.75 3.43 -6.90
CA ARG A 32 -2.23 4.26 -5.81
C ARG A 32 -0.93 3.71 -5.22
N ALA A 33 -0.81 2.39 -5.08
CA ALA A 33 0.42 1.76 -4.61
C ALA A 33 1.59 2.06 -5.57
N VAL A 34 1.33 2.04 -6.88
CA VAL A 34 2.32 2.43 -7.91
C VAL A 34 2.65 3.92 -7.83
N ALA A 35 1.65 4.80 -7.76
CA ALA A 35 1.86 6.25 -7.66
C ALA A 35 2.60 6.67 -6.38
N MET A 36 2.51 5.89 -5.30
CA MET A 36 3.30 6.12 -4.09
C MET A 36 4.80 6.08 -4.38
N LEU A 37 5.25 5.25 -5.32
CA LEU A 37 6.67 5.10 -5.66
C LEU A 37 7.29 6.39 -6.21
N GLU A 38 6.47 7.30 -6.73
CA GLU A 38 6.91 8.61 -7.26
C GLU A 38 7.06 9.68 -6.17
N GLN A 39 6.68 9.38 -4.92
CA GLN A 39 6.74 10.37 -3.85
C GLN A 39 8.19 10.68 -3.45
N PRO A 40 8.55 11.95 -3.21
CA PRO A 40 9.94 12.35 -2.94
C PRO A 40 10.61 11.65 -1.75
N TRP A 41 9.82 11.20 -0.77
CA TRP A 41 10.32 10.53 0.43
C TRP A 41 10.65 9.05 0.20
N VAL A 42 10.10 8.39 -0.83
CA VAL A 42 10.27 6.94 -1.03
C VAL A 42 11.72 6.57 -1.28
N GLY A 43 12.45 7.37 -2.07
CA GLY A 43 13.88 7.15 -2.33
C GLY A 43 14.78 7.22 -1.10
N SER A 44 14.28 7.74 0.03
CA SER A 44 15.03 7.82 1.29
C SER A 44 14.84 6.59 2.21
N ILE A 45 13.89 5.70 1.89
CA ILE A 45 13.59 4.52 2.72
C ILE A 45 14.73 3.51 2.62
N ARG A 46 15.26 3.07 3.78
CA ARG A 46 16.33 2.07 3.87
C ARG A 46 15.89 0.73 4.45
N ARG A 47 14.70 0.68 5.06
CA ARG A 47 14.15 -0.52 5.68
C ARG A 47 12.64 -0.48 5.61
N ILE A 48 12.04 -1.62 5.24
CA ILE A 48 10.61 -1.86 5.25
C ILE A 48 10.34 -2.95 6.28
N VAL A 49 9.25 -2.79 7.05
CA VAL A 49 8.74 -3.77 8.01
C VAL A 49 7.24 -3.91 7.75
N SER A 50 6.74 -5.14 7.62
CA SER A 50 5.35 -5.47 7.31
C SER A 50 4.85 -6.63 8.16
#